data_AF-G1VGD1-F1
#
_entry.id   AF-G1VGD1-F1
#
_cell.length_a   1.000
_cell.length_b   1.000
_cell.length_c   1.000
_cell.angle_alpha   90.00
_cell.angle_beta   90.00
_cell.angle_gamma   90.00
#
_symmetry.space_group_name_H-M   'P 1'
#
loop_
_entity.id
_entity.type
_entity.pdbx_description
1 polymer ?
#
loop_
_entity_poly.entity_id
_entity_poly.type
_entity_poly.pdbx_seq_one_letter_code
_entity_poly.pdbx_strand_id
1 'polypeptide(L)'
;MKKSIFSVCVSALLLLGSMPAMAQFNIGKAAGGATKVLKAATLTDADMAKYVKEYIEWMDEHNHVCDANSPYTKRLNRLTKGLTSVEGIPLNFKVYYVIDVNAFACPDGSVRVFSSLMDAMTDDELLGVTGHELGHVAHKDSKKRFRTALLTSALKDGISSTNGVASSLSQSQLGDLGEALLQANYSQKQESKADAYGYDFLKENDKNPWAMALAFERLKKLEEDAGVQKDSKWQRMFSSHPDLDKRIKTMSKRAERDGFTRPENKMPEKIVREEPAQTQQTTEKTVSNRTPRKQTVGKRPAGKRPVGKRPARPAHRRR
;
A
#
# COMPACT_ATOMS: atom_id res chain seq x y z
N MET A 1 24.00 -21.13 -87.03
CA MET A 1 24.97 -21.99 -86.31
C MET A 1 25.61 -21.18 -85.18
N LYS A 2 25.45 -21.67 -83.94
CA LYS A 2 26.30 -21.53 -82.72
C LYS A 2 26.96 -20.17 -82.38
N LYS A 3 26.53 -19.56 -81.24
CA LYS A 3 27.22 -19.37 -79.92
C LYS A 3 28.14 -18.12 -79.88
N SER A 4 28.26 -17.28 -78.84
CA SER A 4 28.08 -17.40 -77.38
C SER A 4 27.86 -15.98 -76.76
N ILE A 5 26.88 -15.76 -75.86
CA ILE A 5 26.88 -15.62 -74.37
C ILE A 5 27.60 -14.38 -73.75
N PHE A 6 26.90 -13.78 -72.77
CA PHE A 6 27.21 -12.73 -71.76
C PHE A 6 26.90 -11.29 -72.24
N SER A 7 26.11 -10.45 -71.55
CA SER A 7 25.66 -10.43 -70.16
C SER A 7 24.69 -9.26 -69.92
N VAL A 8 24.03 -9.29 -68.75
CA VAL A 8 23.52 -8.14 -67.96
C VAL A 8 22.07 -7.64 -68.20
N CYS A 9 21.30 -7.78 -67.12
CA CYS A 9 20.33 -6.83 -66.54
C CYS A 9 18.80 -6.98 -66.73
N VAL A 10 18.16 -6.99 -65.54
CA VAL A 10 16.89 -6.36 -65.17
C VAL A 10 15.62 -7.17 -65.51
N SER A 11 15.14 -7.99 -64.58
CA SER A 11 14.21 -7.68 -63.46
C SER A 11 12.74 -7.71 -63.87
N ALA A 12 12.03 -8.72 -63.39
CA ALA A 12 10.70 -8.61 -62.75
C ALA A 12 10.22 -10.01 -62.37
N LEU A 13 10.71 -10.50 -61.22
CA LEU A 13 10.27 -11.74 -60.60
C LEU A 13 9.01 -11.45 -59.77
N LEU A 14 7.85 -11.90 -60.26
CA LEU A 14 6.68 -12.17 -59.43
C LEU A 14 6.86 -13.56 -58.81
N LEU A 15 7.25 -13.63 -57.54
CA LEU A 15 7.08 -14.84 -56.73
C LEU A 15 6.65 -14.47 -55.31
N LEU A 16 5.49 -15.01 -54.97
CA LEU A 16 4.94 -15.17 -53.63
C LEU A 16 6.00 -15.78 -52.69
N GLY A 17 6.22 -15.13 -51.55
CA GLY A 17 7.03 -15.65 -50.45
C GLY A 17 6.49 -15.10 -49.14
N SER A 18 5.99 -16.00 -48.30
CA SER A 18 5.49 -15.81 -46.94
C SER A 18 6.13 -14.66 -46.15
N MET A 19 5.29 -13.78 -45.59
CA MET A 19 5.70 -12.82 -44.57
C MET A 19 6.18 -13.57 -43.31
N PRO A 20 7.33 -13.21 -42.70
CA PRO A 20 7.57 -13.61 -41.34
C PRO A 20 6.65 -12.76 -40.45
N ALA A 21 5.78 -13.41 -39.69
CA ALA A 21 5.17 -12.79 -38.54
C ALA A 21 6.31 -12.37 -37.60
N MET A 22 6.63 -11.08 -37.59
CA MET A 22 7.57 -10.51 -36.63
C MET A 22 6.92 -10.60 -35.26
N ALA A 23 7.17 -11.72 -34.57
CA ALA A 23 6.92 -11.84 -33.14
C ALA A 23 7.78 -10.76 -32.47
N GLN A 24 7.13 -9.68 -32.05
CA GLN A 24 7.75 -8.59 -31.32
C GLN A 24 8.11 -9.12 -29.93
N PHE A 25 9.26 -9.78 -29.81
CA PHE A 25 9.79 -10.29 -28.56
C PHE A 25 10.01 -9.09 -27.64
N ASN A 26 9.19 -8.96 -26.60
CA ASN A 26 9.30 -7.86 -25.66
C ASN A 26 10.48 -8.15 -24.72
N ILE A 27 11.69 -7.82 -25.18
CA ILE A 27 12.97 -8.08 -24.48
C ILE A 27 12.93 -7.53 -23.04
N GLY A 28 12.23 -6.42 -22.78
CA GLY A 28 12.05 -5.88 -21.43
C GLY A 28 11.25 -6.81 -20.50
N LYS A 29 10.19 -7.45 -21.02
CA LYS A 29 9.41 -8.44 -20.26
C LYS A 29 10.18 -9.75 -20.07
N ALA A 30 10.94 -10.18 -21.09
CA ALA A 30 11.77 -11.38 -21.02
C ALA A 30 12.94 -11.22 -20.04
N ALA A 31 13.61 -10.06 -20.06
CA ALA A 31 14.66 -9.70 -19.12
C ALA A 31 14.12 -9.63 -17.68
N GLY A 32 13.02 -8.90 -17.45
CA GLY A 32 12.39 -8.84 -16.13
C GLY A 32 11.94 -10.19 -15.59
N GLY A 33 11.47 -11.09 -16.47
CA GLY A 33 11.15 -12.48 -16.12
C GLY A 33 12.37 -13.29 -15.69
N ALA A 34 13.48 -13.20 -16.43
CA ALA A 34 14.74 -13.86 -16.07
C ALA A 34 15.31 -13.34 -14.74
N THR A 35 15.26 -12.02 -14.50
CA THR A 35 15.71 -11.42 -13.24
C THR A 35 14.84 -11.83 -12.06
N LYS A 36 13.51 -11.92 -12.24
CA LYS A 36 12.58 -12.48 -11.23
C LYS A 36 12.96 -13.90 -10.84
N VAL A 37 13.21 -14.77 -11.83
CA VAL A 37 13.54 -16.18 -11.59
C VAL A 37 14.86 -16.30 -10.83
N LEU A 38 15.89 -15.56 -11.26
CA LEU A 38 17.19 -15.59 -10.58
C LEU A 38 17.08 -15.09 -9.13
N LYS A 39 16.43 -13.96 -8.89
CA LYS A 39 16.21 -13.42 -7.53
C LYS A 39 15.33 -14.33 -6.67
N ALA A 40 14.32 -14.94 -7.27
CA ALA A 40 13.47 -15.90 -6.58
C ALA A 40 14.25 -17.16 -6.18
N ALA A 41 15.23 -17.60 -6.97
CA ALA A 41 16.09 -18.74 -6.65
C ALA A 41 17.06 -18.44 -5.49
N THR A 42 17.48 -17.18 -5.34
CA THR A 42 18.42 -16.78 -4.27
C THR A 42 17.75 -16.36 -2.96
N LEU A 43 16.43 -16.13 -2.95
CA LEU A 43 15.70 -15.64 -1.78
C LEU A 43 15.38 -16.80 -0.81
N THR A 44 16.10 -16.84 0.31
CA THR A 44 15.94 -17.87 1.35
C THR A 44 14.80 -17.56 2.32
N ASP A 45 14.42 -18.54 3.12
CA ASP A 45 13.43 -18.34 4.19
C ASP A 45 13.95 -17.42 5.31
N ALA A 46 15.26 -17.42 5.56
CA ALA A 46 15.89 -16.51 6.52
C ALA A 46 15.85 -15.05 6.02
N ASP A 47 16.11 -14.83 4.74
CA ASP A 47 16.00 -13.50 4.13
C ASP A 47 14.56 -13.00 4.18
N MET A 48 13.59 -13.88 3.88
CA MET A 48 12.17 -13.56 4.00
C MET A 48 11.80 -13.16 5.43
N ALA A 49 12.25 -13.91 6.45
CA ALA A 49 11.98 -13.56 7.83
C ALA A 49 12.57 -12.20 8.21
N LYS A 50 13.80 -11.91 7.75
CA LYS A 50 14.44 -10.61 7.94
C LYS A 50 13.64 -9.48 7.29
N TYR A 51 13.27 -9.59 6.02
CA TYR A 51 12.54 -8.54 5.31
C TYR A 51 11.12 -8.34 5.84
N VAL A 52 10.44 -9.40 6.27
CA VAL A 52 9.13 -9.27 6.96
C VAL A 52 9.29 -8.47 8.25
N LYS A 53 10.34 -8.76 9.04
CA LYS A 53 10.62 -8.02 10.26
C LYS A 53 10.90 -6.53 9.99
N GLU A 54 11.79 -6.22 9.05
CA GLU A 54 12.10 -4.84 8.66
C GLU A 54 10.85 -4.09 8.16
N TYR A 55 10.00 -4.77 7.38
CA TYR A 55 8.72 -4.21 6.93
C TYR A 55 7.75 -3.91 8.06
N ILE A 56 7.61 -4.82 9.02
CA ILE A 56 6.71 -4.61 10.17
C ILE A 56 7.23 -3.50 11.08
N GLU A 57 8.53 -3.44 11.35
CA GLU A 57 9.15 -2.36 12.13
C GLU A 57 8.91 -1.01 11.44
N TRP A 58 9.13 -0.95 10.13
CA TRP A 58 8.84 0.24 9.33
C TRP A 58 7.36 0.64 9.39
N MET A 59 6.44 -0.31 9.25
CA MET A 59 5.00 -0.04 9.35
C MET A 59 4.59 0.44 10.74
N ASP A 60 5.16 -0.13 11.81
CA ASP A 60 4.92 0.28 13.19
C ASP A 60 5.47 1.69 13.47
N GLU A 61 6.56 2.11 12.82
CA GLU A 61 7.13 3.46 12.93
C GLU A 61 6.34 4.51 12.13
N HIS A 62 5.80 4.13 10.97
CA HIS A 62 5.12 5.04 10.04
C HIS A 62 3.61 5.09 10.22
N ASN A 63 3.04 4.27 11.12
CA ASN A 63 1.64 4.34 11.52
C ASN A 63 1.54 4.53 13.03
N HIS A 64 0.59 5.35 13.48
CA HIS A 64 0.39 5.54 14.91
C HIS A 64 -0.13 4.24 15.55
N VAL A 65 0.75 3.53 16.25
CA VAL A 65 0.39 2.37 17.07
C VAL A 65 -0.33 2.84 18.33
N CYS A 66 -1.56 2.39 18.55
CA CYS A 66 -2.29 2.71 19.77
C CYS A 66 -1.56 2.19 21.01
N ASP A 67 -1.47 3.01 22.06
CA ASP A 67 -0.91 2.60 23.34
C ASP A 67 -1.77 1.55 24.07
N ALA A 68 -1.25 0.98 25.16
CA ALA A 68 -1.93 -0.07 25.93
C ALA A 68 -3.25 0.38 26.60
N ASN A 69 -3.42 1.67 26.85
CA ASN A 69 -4.59 2.24 27.52
C ASN A 69 -5.70 2.65 26.55
N SER A 70 -5.40 2.79 25.26
CA SER A 70 -6.36 3.06 24.20
C SER A 70 -7.56 2.09 24.26
N PRO A 71 -8.80 2.57 24.06
CA PRO A 71 -9.97 1.71 24.00
C PRO A 71 -9.85 0.65 22.89
N TYR A 72 -9.18 0.98 21.79
CA TYR A 72 -8.94 0.03 20.71
C TYR A 72 -8.01 -1.10 21.14
N THR A 73 -6.87 -0.79 21.77
CA THR A 73 -5.93 -1.82 22.23
C THR A 73 -6.56 -2.72 23.29
N LYS A 74 -7.32 -2.15 24.24
CA LYS A 74 -8.07 -2.92 25.24
C LYS A 74 -9.09 -3.86 24.60
N ARG A 75 -9.81 -3.38 23.58
CA ARG A 75 -10.76 -4.19 22.82
C ARG A 75 -10.05 -5.32 22.07
N LEU A 76 -8.97 -5.02 21.35
CA LEU A 76 -8.20 -6.04 20.63
C LEU A 76 -7.65 -7.10 21.58
N ASN A 77 -7.03 -6.70 22.70
CA ASN A 77 -6.50 -7.63 23.70
C ASN A 77 -7.58 -8.54 24.30
N ARG A 78 -8.81 -8.05 24.46
CA ARG A 78 -9.94 -8.87 24.91
C ARG A 78 -10.31 -9.92 23.85
N LEU A 79 -10.36 -9.52 22.58
CA LEU A 79 -10.73 -10.38 21.45
C LEU A 79 -9.69 -11.45 21.15
N THR A 80 -8.41 -11.11 21.29
CA THR A 80 -7.29 -12.00 20.94
C THR A 80 -6.72 -12.72 22.15
N LYS A 81 -7.39 -12.63 23.30
CA LYS A 81 -6.96 -13.30 24.53
C LYS A 81 -6.90 -14.82 24.29
N GLY A 82 -5.71 -15.40 24.49
CA GLY A 82 -5.46 -16.83 24.31
C GLY A 82 -4.99 -17.21 22.90
N LEU A 83 -5.03 -16.29 21.93
CA LEU A 83 -4.47 -16.52 20.59
C LEU A 83 -2.96 -16.30 20.63
N THR A 84 -2.20 -17.32 20.99
CA THR A 84 -0.73 -17.21 21.15
C THR A 84 0.05 -17.56 19.89
N SER A 85 -0.49 -18.44 19.04
CA SER A 85 0.18 -18.90 17.82
C SER A 85 -0.81 -19.44 16.79
N VAL A 86 -0.44 -19.41 15.52
CA VAL A 86 -1.13 -20.11 14.43
C VAL A 86 -0.13 -21.02 13.71
N GLU A 87 -0.40 -22.32 13.59
CA GLU A 87 0.52 -23.28 12.95
C GLU A 87 1.98 -23.21 13.49
N GLY A 88 2.13 -22.99 14.80
CA GLY A 88 3.43 -22.84 15.46
C GLY A 88 4.12 -21.48 15.26
N ILE A 89 3.51 -20.54 14.55
CA ILE A 89 4.00 -19.17 14.36
C ILE A 89 3.44 -18.29 15.50
N PRO A 90 4.29 -17.68 16.34
CA PRO A 90 3.84 -16.81 17.43
C PRO A 90 3.07 -15.61 16.90
N LEU A 91 1.98 -15.23 17.57
CA LEU A 91 1.14 -14.10 17.16
C LEU A 91 1.48 -12.84 17.96
N ASN A 92 1.52 -11.70 17.26
CA ASN A 92 1.68 -10.38 17.87
C ASN A 92 0.68 -9.39 17.27
N PHE A 93 -0.21 -8.87 18.11
CA PHE A 93 -1.32 -8.01 17.71
C PHE A 93 -1.04 -6.55 18.07
N LYS A 94 -1.27 -5.64 17.12
CA LYS A 94 -1.29 -4.18 17.39
C LYS A 94 -2.44 -3.52 16.64
N VAL A 95 -2.86 -2.35 17.15
CA VAL A 95 -3.82 -1.48 16.46
C VAL A 95 -3.10 -0.29 15.85
N TYR A 96 -3.38 -0.01 14.58
CA TYR A 96 -3.01 1.25 13.95
C TYR A 96 -4.18 2.24 14.01
N TYR A 97 -3.93 3.43 14.56
CA TYR A 97 -4.89 4.53 14.60
C TYR A 97 -4.92 5.25 13.25
N VAL A 98 -5.69 4.73 12.32
CA VAL A 98 -5.76 5.22 10.93
C VAL A 98 -7.20 5.25 10.44
N ILE A 99 -7.44 6.09 9.43
CA ILE A 99 -8.77 6.27 8.85
C ILE A 99 -9.12 5.16 7.85
N ASP A 100 -8.13 4.50 7.27
CA ASP A 100 -8.34 3.38 6.35
C ASP A 100 -8.99 2.20 7.09
N VAL A 101 -9.92 1.51 6.43
CA VAL A 101 -10.54 0.28 6.95
C VAL A 101 -9.70 -0.88 6.44
N ASN A 102 -8.96 -1.55 7.33
CA ASN A 102 -8.18 -2.71 6.97
C ASN A 102 -7.76 -3.55 8.19
N ALA A 103 -7.33 -4.78 7.93
CA ALA A 103 -6.50 -5.58 8.81
C ALA A 103 -5.53 -6.41 7.95
N PHE A 104 -4.39 -6.80 8.49
CA PHE A 104 -3.50 -7.73 7.79
C PHE A 104 -2.72 -8.61 8.75
N ALA A 105 -2.34 -9.80 8.28
CA ALA A 105 -1.37 -10.66 8.93
C ALA A 105 -0.14 -10.97 8.04
N CYS A 106 1.04 -10.89 8.66
CA CYS A 106 2.33 -11.15 8.03
C CYS A 106 2.87 -12.56 8.34
N PRO A 107 3.83 -13.06 7.54
CA PRO A 107 4.35 -14.42 7.69
C PRO A 107 5.03 -14.72 9.03
N ASP A 108 5.47 -13.68 9.75
CA ASP A 108 6.08 -13.76 11.08
C ASP A 108 5.05 -13.85 12.22
N GLY A 109 3.75 -13.79 11.90
CA GLY A 109 2.66 -13.77 12.88
C GLY A 109 2.31 -12.38 13.41
N SER A 110 2.90 -11.31 12.85
CA SER A 110 2.45 -9.95 13.12
C SER A 110 1.07 -9.71 12.50
N VAL A 111 0.10 -9.37 13.35
CA VAL A 111 -1.28 -9.01 12.97
C VAL A 111 -1.51 -7.55 13.32
N ARG A 112 -2.05 -6.79 12.36
CA ARG A 112 -2.35 -5.36 12.52
C ARG A 112 -3.79 -5.09 12.15
N VAL A 113 -4.52 -4.47 13.06
CA VAL A 113 -5.95 -4.13 12.90
C VAL A 113 -6.09 -2.62 12.90
N PHE A 114 -6.84 -2.05 11.94
CA PHE A 114 -6.97 -0.60 11.83
C PHE A 114 -8.16 -0.11 12.66
N SER A 115 -8.02 1.03 13.34
CA SER A 115 -9.07 1.59 14.21
C SER A 115 -10.40 1.81 13.47
N SER A 116 -10.38 2.25 12.21
CA SER A 116 -11.63 2.38 11.42
C SER A 116 -12.34 1.06 11.15
N LEU A 117 -11.60 -0.05 11.00
CA LEU A 117 -12.23 -1.37 10.87
C LEU A 117 -12.92 -1.75 12.18
N MET A 118 -12.26 -1.48 13.31
CA MET A 118 -12.84 -1.72 14.63
C MET A 118 -14.10 -0.86 14.84
N ASP A 119 -14.11 0.40 14.41
CA ASP A 119 -15.29 1.26 14.50
C ASP A 119 -16.47 0.75 13.66
N ALA A 120 -16.19 0.06 12.56
CA ALA A 120 -17.21 -0.45 11.65
C ALA A 120 -17.81 -1.80 12.06
N MET A 121 -17.09 -2.61 12.84
CA MET A 121 -17.43 -4.01 13.08
C MET A 121 -17.76 -4.31 14.54
N THR A 122 -18.66 -5.28 14.75
CA THR A 122 -18.88 -5.89 16.07
C THR A 122 -17.68 -6.75 16.49
N ASP A 123 -17.65 -7.18 17.75
CA ASP A 123 -16.59 -8.05 18.29
C ASP A 123 -16.49 -9.38 17.54
N ASP A 124 -17.63 -10.01 17.23
CA ASP A 124 -17.64 -11.28 16.50
C ASP A 124 -17.28 -11.09 15.01
N GLU A 125 -17.72 -10.01 14.37
CA GLU A 125 -17.31 -9.66 12.99
C GLU A 125 -15.79 -9.44 12.91
N LEU A 126 -15.23 -8.69 13.87
CA LEU A 126 -13.80 -8.41 13.92
C LEU A 126 -12.97 -9.68 14.21
N LEU A 127 -13.49 -10.57 15.07
CA LEU A 127 -12.86 -11.86 15.32
C LEU A 127 -12.92 -12.77 14.08
N GLY A 128 -13.99 -12.67 13.28
CA GLY A 128 -14.10 -13.36 11.98
C GLY A 128 -13.04 -12.87 10.98
N VAL A 129 -12.89 -11.55 10.83
CA VAL A 129 -11.83 -10.96 9.99
C VAL A 129 -10.44 -11.37 10.51
N THR A 130 -10.24 -11.38 11.82
CA THR A 130 -8.97 -11.85 12.42
C THR A 130 -8.72 -13.32 12.07
N GLY A 131 -9.72 -14.19 12.21
CA GLY A 131 -9.64 -15.58 11.80
C GLY A 131 -9.30 -15.74 10.32
N HIS A 132 -9.90 -14.94 9.44
CA HIS A 132 -9.57 -14.93 8.01
C HIS A 132 -8.09 -14.59 7.76
N GLU A 133 -7.57 -13.53 8.40
CA GLU A 133 -6.15 -13.17 8.29
C GLU A 133 -5.21 -14.28 8.81
N LEU A 134 -5.57 -14.91 9.94
CA LEU A 134 -4.84 -16.08 10.46
C LEU A 134 -4.89 -17.26 9.50
N GLY A 135 -6.01 -17.46 8.78
CA GLY A 135 -6.14 -18.46 7.73
C GLY A 135 -5.14 -18.24 6.60
N HIS A 136 -4.86 -16.99 6.20
CA HIS A 136 -3.80 -16.72 5.22
C HIS A 136 -2.40 -17.04 5.75
N VAL A 137 -2.14 -16.85 7.04
CA VAL A 137 -0.87 -17.25 7.67
C VAL A 137 -0.77 -18.79 7.71
N ALA A 138 -1.79 -19.47 8.20
CA ALA A 138 -1.85 -20.93 8.31
C ALA A 138 -1.62 -21.62 6.95
N HIS A 139 -2.23 -21.10 5.89
CA HIS A 139 -2.08 -21.62 4.53
C HIS A 139 -0.80 -21.16 3.80
N LYS A 140 0.07 -20.39 4.48
CA LYS A 140 1.30 -19.80 3.94
C LYS A 140 1.05 -18.84 2.77
N ASP A 141 -0.16 -18.31 2.66
CA ASP A 141 -0.55 -17.39 1.61
C ASP A 141 0.10 -16.02 1.82
N SER A 142 0.15 -15.52 3.06
CA SER A 142 0.87 -14.28 3.39
C SER A 142 2.35 -14.37 3.01
N LYS A 143 2.98 -15.55 3.18
CA LYS A 143 4.39 -15.78 2.78
C LYS A 143 4.56 -15.68 1.26
N LYS A 144 3.66 -16.29 0.49
CA LYS A 144 3.68 -16.23 -0.98
C LYS A 144 3.40 -14.80 -1.48
N ARG A 145 2.42 -14.11 -0.88
CA ARG A 145 2.07 -12.72 -1.20
C ARG A 145 3.27 -11.81 -0.96
N PHE A 146 3.90 -11.90 0.21
CA PHE A 146 5.08 -11.11 0.56
C PHE A 146 6.25 -11.39 -0.38
N ARG A 147 6.54 -12.67 -0.69
CA ARG A 147 7.59 -13.04 -1.65
C ARG A 147 7.34 -12.40 -3.02
N THR A 148 6.10 -12.42 -3.48
CA THR A 148 5.69 -11.85 -4.77
C THR A 148 5.83 -10.32 -4.77
N ALA A 149 5.40 -9.66 -3.70
CA ALA A 149 5.53 -8.23 -3.52
C ALA A 149 7.00 -7.79 -3.50
N LEU A 150 7.85 -8.49 -2.74
CA LEU A 150 9.29 -8.24 -2.68
C LEU A 150 9.98 -8.41 -4.03
N LEU A 151 9.66 -9.49 -4.76
CA LEU A 151 10.19 -9.68 -6.11
C LEU A 151 9.69 -8.61 -7.08
N THR A 152 8.50 -8.05 -6.85
CA THR A 152 7.93 -6.99 -7.69
C THR A 152 8.58 -5.64 -7.39
N SER A 153 8.74 -5.28 -6.11
CA SER A 153 9.43 -4.03 -5.71
C SER A 153 10.89 -4.06 -6.11
N ALA A 154 11.60 -5.18 -5.91
CA ALA A 154 13.01 -5.31 -6.25
C ALA A 154 13.31 -5.20 -7.77
N LEU A 155 12.31 -5.28 -8.64
CA LEU A 155 12.47 -5.02 -10.08
C LEU A 155 12.30 -3.54 -10.44
N LYS A 156 11.52 -2.79 -9.65
CA LYS A 156 11.40 -1.34 -9.83
C LYS A 156 12.76 -0.66 -9.64
N ASP A 157 13.55 -1.15 -8.68
CA ASP A 157 14.83 -0.54 -8.32
C ASP A 157 16.03 -1.02 -9.17
N GLY A 158 15.90 -2.09 -9.97
CA GLY A 158 17.03 -2.63 -10.73
C GLY A 158 18.20 -3.16 -9.90
N ILE A 159 18.07 -3.25 -8.57
CA ILE A 159 19.17 -3.59 -7.65
C ILE A 159 19.51 -5.08 -7.78
N SER A 160 20.73 -5.38 -8.21
CA SER A 160 21.36 -6.69 -8.05
C SER A 160 21.80 -6.84 -6.59
N SER A 161 21.38 -7.92 -5.93
CA SER A 161 21.98 -8.32 -4.66
C SER A 161 23.40 -8.78 -4.94
N THR A 162 24.37 -7.86 -4.96
CA THR A 162 25.70 -8.13 -5.49
C THR A 162 26.55 -9.04 -4.63
N ASN A 163 26.22 -9.27 -3.34
CA ASN A 163 27.18 -9.85 -2.39
C ASN A 163 26.68 -11.02 -1.52
N GLY A 164 25.63 -11.74 -1.90
CA GLY A 164 25.24 -13.01 -1.24
C GLY A 164 24.71 -12.92 0.21
N VAL A 165 24.76 -11.74 0.82
CA VAL A 165 24.10 -11.41 2.10
C VAL A 165 22.91 -10.50 1.81
N ALA A 166 21.73 -10.86 2.32
CA ALA A 166 20.57 -9.96 2.30
C ALA A 166 20.91 -8.67 3.06
N SER A 167 21.17 -7.58 2.35
CA SER A 167 21.28 -6.23 2.93
C SER A 167 19.93 -5.79 3.48
N SER A 168 19.90 -4.94 4.50
CA SER A 168 18.65 -4.33 4.95
C SER A 168 18.00 -3.52 3.82
N LEU A 169 16.68 -3.51 3.78
CA LEU A 169 15.93 -2.67 2.85
C LEU A 169 16.06 -1.20 3.28
N SER A 170 16.26 -0.32 2.30
CA SER A 170 16.17 1.12 2.50
C SER A 170 14.72 1.57 2.76
N GLN A 171 14.54 2.78 3.29
CA GLN A 171 13.23 3.37 3.54
C GLN A 171 12.34 3.43 2.29
N SER A 172 12.92 3.78 1.13
CA SER A 172 12.18 3.79 -0.15
C SER A 172 11.76 2.38 -0.57
N GLN A 173 12.64 1.39 -0.38
CA GLN A 173 12.33 -0.01 -0.69
C GLN A 173 11.22 -0.59 0.20
N LEU A 174 11.19 -0.20 1.47
CA LEU A 174 10.12 -0.59 2.40
C LEU A 174 8.79 0.06 2.01
N GLY A 175 8.80 1.33 1.58
CA GLY A 175 7.64 1.99 0.99
C GLY A 175 7.11 1.30 -0.27
N ASP A 176 8.00 0.99 -1.23
CA ASP A 176 7.65 0.29 -2.47
C ASP A 176 7.15 -1.14 -2.23
N LEU A 177 7.71 -1.82 -1.24
CA LEU A 177 7.22 -3.12 -0.79
C LEU A 177 5.82 -3.01 -0.20
N GLY A 178 5.55 -1.97 0.61
CA GLY A 178 4.21 -1.67 1.12
C GLY A 178 3.20 -1.43 -0.01
N GLU A 179 3.57 -0.64 -1.02
CA GLU A 179 2.73 -0.42 -2.21
C GLU A 179 2.47 -1.74 -2.97
N ALA A 180 3.51 -2.54 -3.17
CA ALA A 180 3.40 -3.83 -3.84
C ALA A 180 2.53 -4.82 -3.07
N LEU A 181 2.59 -4.83 -1.73
CA LEU A 181 1.73 -5.66 -0.87
C LEU A 181 0.26 -5.25 -0.98
N LEU A 182 -0.01 -3.94 -1.06
CA LEU A 182 -1.38 -3.42 -1.23
C LEU A 182 -1.97 -3.75 -2.60
N GLN A 183 -1.14 -3.91 -3.62
CA GLN A 183 -1.55 -4.31 -4.98
C GLN A 183 -1.59 -5.82 -5.17
N ALA A 184 -0.99 -6.59 -4.27
CA ALA A 184 -0.89 -8.03 -4.38
C ALA A 184 -2.16 -8.71 -3.84
N ASN A 185 -2.95 -9.25 -4.76
CA ASN A 185 -4.20 -9.93 -4.41
C ASN A 185 -3.98 -11.42 -4.17
N TYR A 186 -4.77 -12.00 -3.27
CA TYR A 186 -4.89 -13.44 -3.15
C TYR A 186 -5.76 -14.01 -4.28
N SER A 187 -5.50 -15.26 -4.67
CA SER A 187 -6.38 -15.98 -5.59
C SER A 187 -7.71 -16.31 -4.94
N GLN A 188 -8.77 -16.47 -5.73
CA GLN A 188 -10.10 -16.89 -5.23
C GLN A 188 -10.06 -18.18 -4.38
N LYS A 189 -9.13 -19.10 -4.71
CA LYS A 189 -8.93 -20.33 -3.92
C LYS A 189 -8.32 -20.05 -2.55
N GLN A 190 -7.42 -19.09 -2.45
CA GLN A 190 -6.82 -18.67 -1.18
C GLN A 190 -7.86 -17.95 -0.31
N GLU A 191 -8.60 -17.00 -0.89
CA GLU A 191 -9.72 -16.33 -0.20
C GLU A 191 -10.75 -17.34 0.32
N SER A 192 -11.18 -18.29 -0.51
CA SER A 192 -12.17 -19.31 -0.09
C SER A 192 -11.66 -20.18 1.06
N LYS A 193 -10.35 -20.45 1.12
CA LYS A 193 -9.74 -21.22 2.22
C LYS A 193 -9.59 -20.38 3.49
N ALA A 194 -9.21 -19.12 3.36
CA ALA A 194 -9.14 -18.18 4.47
C ALA A 194 -10.54 -17.92 5.06
N ASP A 195 -11.58 -17.81 4.21
CA ASP A 195 -12.98 -17.72 4.63
C ASP A 195 -13.43 -18.95 5.41
N ALA A 196 -13.11 -20.14 4.88
CA ALA A 196 -13.42 -21.39 5.56
C ALA A 196 -12.73 -21.47 6.92
N TYR A 197 -11.46 -21.07 6.99
CA TYR A 197 -10.68 -21.01 8.21
C TYR A 197 -11.29 -20.02 9.21
N GLY A 198 -11.59 -18.77 8.80
CA GLY A 198 -12.19 -17.77 9.69
C GLY A 198 -13.56 -18.18 10.23
N TYR A 199 -14.35 -18.88 9.41
CA TYR A 199 -15.62 -19.47 9.83
C TYR A 199 -15.43 -20.55 10.90
N ASP A 200 -14.50 -21.48 10.70
CA ASP A 200 -14.25 -22.57 11.65
C ASP A 200 -13.58 -22.03 12.92
N PHE A 201 -12.68 -21.06 12.78
CA PHE A 201 -12.07 -20.32 13.87
C PHE A 201 -13.11 -19.66 14.79
N LEU A 202 -14.16 -19.05 14.24
CA LEU A 202 -15.26 -18.52 15.05
C LEU A 202 -15.96 -19.62 15.85
N LYS A 203 -16.23 -20.78 15.23
CA LYS A 203 -16.86 -21.92 15.92
C LYS A 203 -15.98 -22.46 17.04
N GLU A 204 -14.67 -22.57 16.80
CA GLU A 204 -13.69 -23.00 17.79
C GLU A 204 -13.54 -22.04 18.97
N ASN A 205 -13.94 -20.78 18.80
CA ASN A 205 -13.96 -19.75 19.83
C ASN A 205 -15.38 -19.46 20.37
N ASP A 206 -16.29 -20.43 20.22
CA ASP A 206 -17.69 -20.37 20.70
C ASP A 206 -18.47 -19.15 20.19
N LYS A 207 -18.16 -18.69 18.96
CA LYS A 207 -18.85 -17.58 18.29
C LYS A 207 -19.76 -18.05 17.18
N ASN A 208 -20.77 -17.23 16.89
CA ASN A 208 -21.67 -17.48 15.77
C ASN A 208 -20.95 -17.19 14.44
N PRO A 209 -20.73 -18.19 13.57
CA PRO A 209 -19.94 -18.02 12.35
C PRO A 209 -20.69 -17.24 11.25
N TRP A 210 -21.96 -16.87 11.46
CA TRP A 210 -22.62 -15.82 10.67
C TRP A 210 -21.83 -14.52 10.65
N ALA A 211 -21.00 -14.26 11.66
CA ALA A 211 -20.19 -13.05 11.73
C ALA A 211 -19.26 -12.89 10.51
N MET A 212 -18.84 -13.97 9.84
CA MET A 212 -18.12 -13.86 8.55
C MET A 212 -18.97 -13.20 7.46
N ALA A 213 -20.22 -13.66 7.29
CA ALA A 213 -21.12 -13.08 6.30
C ALA A 213 -21.46 -11.62 6.66
N LEU A 214 -21.70 -11.34 7.94
CA LEU A 214 -22.00 -9.99 8.42
C LEU A 214 -20.81 -9.03 8.27
N ALA A 215 -19.58 -9.51 8.49
CA ALA A 215 -18.39 -8.73 8.23
C ALA A 215 -18.30 -8.34 6.75
N PHE A 216 -18.52 -9.28 5.83
CA PHE A 216 -18.55 -8.97 4.39
C PHE A 216 -19.69 -8.03 4.00
N GLU A 217 -20.88 -8.18 4.58
CA GLU A 217 -21.99 -7.23 4.40
C GLU A 217 -21.60 -5.83 4.88
N ARG A 218 -20.87 -5.72 6.00
CA ARG A 218 -20.38 -4.45 6.54
C ARG A 218 -19.37 -3.81 5.59
N LEU A 219 -18.42 -4.58 5.07
CA LEU A 219 -17.45 -4.10 4.08
C LEU A 219 -18.15 -3.63 2.80
N LYS A 220 -19.11 -4.41 2.30
CA LYS A 220 -19.90 -4.05 1.12
C LYS A 220 -20.66 -2.74 1.34
N LYS A 221 -21.29 -2.58 2.51
CA LYS A 221 -21.99 -1.33 2.85
C LYS A 221 -21.04 -0.13 2.89
N LEU A 222 -19.85 -0.30 3.47
CA LEU A 222 -18.83 0.76 3.46
C LEU A 222 -18.38 1.12 2.03
N GLU A 223 -18.32 0.15 1.12
CA GLU A 223 -18.05 0.38 -0.31
C GLU A 223 -19.14 1.25 -0.94
N GLU A 224 -20.40 0.90 -0.69
CA GLU A 224 -21.57 1.58 -1.22
C GLU A 224 -21.69 3.01 -0.66
N ASP A 225 -21.50 3.17 0.67
CA ASP A 225 -21.59 4.45 1.38
C ASP A 225 -20.45 5.41 1.00
N ALA A 226 -19.27 4.90 0.65
CA ALA A 226 -18.16 5.72 0.15
C ALA A 226 -18.46 6.38 -1.21
N GLY A 227 -19.42 5.83 -1.97
CA GLY A 227 -19.84 6.36 -3.27
C GLY A 227 -18.76 6.28 -4.36
N VAL A 228 -19.14 6.56 -5.62
CA VAL A 228 -18.25 6.58 -6.81
C VAL A 228 -17.26 7.76 -6.79
N GLN A 229 -16.89 8.29 -5.63
CA GLN A 229 -15.67 9.06 -5.51
C GLN A 229 -14.54 8.04 -5.31
N LYS A 230 -13.82 7.77 -6.40
CA LYS A 230 -12.63 6.93 -6.48
C LYS A 230 -11.50 7.49 -5.62
N ASP A 231 -11.70 7.60 -4.33
CA ASP A 231 -10.60 7.75 -3.40
C ASP A 231 -9.87 6.41 -3.38
N SER A 232 -8.61 6.46 -3.82
CA SER A 232 -7.69 5.31 -3.92
C SER A 232 -7.62 4.45 -2.66
N LYS A 233 -8.02 5.01 -1.50
CA LYS A 233 -7.97 4.39 -0.17
C LYS A 233 -9.03 3.30 0.04
N TRP A 234 -10.28 3.53 -0.37
CA TRP A 234 -11.34 2.52 -0.27
C TRP A 234 -11.16 1.44 -1.33
N GLN A 235 -10.78 1.84 -2.54
CA GLN A 235 -10.48 0.90 -3.63
C GLN A 235 -9.34 -0.08 -3.27
N ARG A 236 -8.37 0.33 -2.44
CA ARG A 236 -7.29 -0.55 -1.95
C ARG A 236 -7.78 -1.69 -1.07
N MET A 237 -8.81 -1.48 -0.24
CA MET A 237 -9.38 -2.54 0.59
C MET A 237 -10.10 -3.59 -0.28
N PHE A 238 -11.02 -3.15 -1.14
CA PHE A 238 -11.81 -4.05 -2.00
C PHE A 238 -10.97 -4.76 -3.06
N SER A 239 -9.88 -4.12 -3.50
CA SER A 239 -8.92 -4.76 -4.41
C SER A 239 -8.24 -5.96 -3.75
N SER A 240 -7.88 -5.85 -2.46
CA SER A 240 -7.20 -6.94 -1.74
C SER A 240 -8.11 -8.14 -1.45
N HIS A 241 -9.43 -7.95 -1.38
CA HIS A 241 -10.42 -8.98 -1.03
C HIS A 241 -11.70 -8.89 -1.91
N PRO A 242 -11.65 -9.40 -3.16
CA PRO A 242 -12.76 -9.27 -4.12
C PRO A 242 -13.94 -10.21 -3.84
N ASP A 243 -15.00 -10.06 -4.64
CA ASP A 243 -16.16 -10.97 -4.74
C ASP A 243 -17.05 -11.06 -3.48
N LEU A 244 -17.26 -9.95 -2.76
CA LEU A 244 -18.02 -9.89 -1.51
C LEU A 244 -19.42 -10.56 -1.61
N ASP A 245 -20.17 -10.35 -2.69
CA ASP A 245 -21.50 -10.97 -2.86
C ASP A 245 -21.47 -12.50 -2.83
N LYS A 246 -20.47 -13.09 -3.50
CA LYS A 246 -20.29 -14.53 -3.55
C LYS A 246 -19.87 -15.07 -2.19
N ARG A 247 -18.99 -14.34 -1.49
CA ARG A 247 -18.49 -14.71 -0.16
C ARG A 247 -19.59 -14.63 0.90
N ILE A 248 -20.39 -13.57 0.91
CA ILE A 248 -21.60 -13.41 1.74
C ILE A 248 -22.51 -14.63 1.54
N LYS A 249 -22.88 -14.93 0.28
CA LYS A 249 -23.76 -16.07 -0.05
C LYS A 249 -23.17 -17.41 0.38
N THR A 250 -21.85 -17.58 0.28
CA THR A 250 -21.18 -18.84 0.64
C THR A 250 -21.18 -19.03 2.15
N MET A 251 -20.83 -17.99 2.91
CA MET A 251 -20.77 -18.05 4.37
C MET A 251 -22.16 -18.12 5.01
N SER A 252 -23.15 -17.39 4.50
CA SER A 252 -24.52 -17.46 4.99
C SER A 252 -25.13 -18.85 4.80
N LYS A 253 -25.02 -19.41 3.60
CA LYS A 253 -25.50 -20.78 3.32
C LYS A 253 -24.78 -21.83 4.16
N ARG A 254 -23.47 -21.65 4.40
CA ARG A 254 -22.71 -22.54 5.30
C ARG A 254 -23.27 -22.45 6.72
N ALA A 255 -23.50 -21.25 7.23
CA ALA A 255 -24.07 -21.02 8.56
C ALA A 255 -25.46 -21.62 8.73
N GLU A 256 -26.36 -21.43 7.76
CA GLU A 256 -27.70 -22.03 7.75
C GLU A 256 -27.64 -23.56 7.77
N ARG A 257 -26.81 -24.14 6.89
CA ARG A 257 -26.63 -25.59 6.80
C ARG A 257 -26.06 -26.18 8.10
N ASP A 258 -25.15 -25.47 8.75
CA ASP A 258 -24.54 -25.87 10.01
C ASP A 258 -25.47 -25.56 11.23
N GLY A 259 -26.69 -25.06 11.00
CA GLY A 259 -27.72 -24.87 12.03
C GLY A 259 -27.65 -23.54 12.80
N PHE A 260 -26.83 -22.59 12.36
CA PHE A 260 -26.72 -21.28 13.00
C PHE A 260 -27.78 -20.31 12.48
N THR A 261 -28.42 -19.57 13.38
CA THR A 261 -29.34 -18.49 13.04
C THR A 261 -28.59 -17.19 12.83
N ARG A 262 -29.03 -16.37 11.85
CA ARG A 262 -28.47 -15.04 11.64
C ARG A 262 -28.74 -14.17 12.88
N PRO A 263 -27.70 -13.63 13.54
CA PRO A 263 -27.90 -12.76 14.68
C PRO A 263 -28.42 -11.38 14.24
N GLU A 264 -29.03 -10.63 15.15
CA GLU A 264 -29.42 -9.24 14.89
C GLU A 264 -28.17 -8.41 14.56
N ASN A 265 -28.14 -7.83 13.36
CA ASN A 265 -27.02 -6.99 12.92
C ASN A 265 -27.12 -5.60 13.56
N LYS A 266 -26.75 -5.50 14.84
CA LYS A 266 -26.61 -4.21 15.55
C LYS A 266 -25.27 -3.58 15.19
N MET A 267 -25.26 -2.28 14.93
CA MET A 267 -23.99 -1.55 14.78
C MET A 267 -23.21 -1.59 16.10
N PRO A 268 -21.87 -1.68 16.06
CA PRO A 268 -21.07 -1.58 17.27
C PRO A 268 -21.31 -0.23 17.96
N GLU A 269 -21.19 -0.21 19.29
CA GLU A 269 -21.18 1.03 20.05
C GLU A 269 -19.97 1.87 19.61
N LYS A 270 -20.20 3.12 19.23
CA LYS A 270 -19.19 3.97 18.60
C LYS A 270 -18.10 4.30 19.61
N ILE A 271 -16.86 3.87 19.34
CA ILE A 271 -15.70 4.30 20.13
C ILE A 271 -15.47 5.78 19.82
N VAL A 272 -15.50 6.64 20.85
CA VAL A 272 -15.23 8.06 20.68
C VAL A 272 -13.75 8.23 20.32
N ARG A 273 -13.49 8.74 19.12
CA ARG A 273 -12.15 9.08 18.64
C ARG A 273 -11.64 10.31 19.38
N GLU A 274 -10.69 10.11 20.29
CA GLU A 274 -9.84 11.21 20.75
C GLU A 274 -8.72 11.37 19.72
N GLU A 275 -8.63 12.53 19.06
CA GLU A 275 -7.51 12.78 18.16
C GLU A 275 -6.20 12.78 18.96
N PRO A 276 -5.17 12.05 18.51
CA PRO A 276 -3.84 12.18 19.09
C PRO A 276 -3.37 13.63 18.93
N ALA A 277 -2.79 14.20 19.98
CA ALA A 277 -2.15 15.51 19.91
C ALA A 277 -1.14 15.51 18.76
N GLN A 278 -1.46 16.22 17.67
CA GLN A 278 -0.57 16.35 16.53
C GLN A 278 0.71 17.01 17.04
N THR A 279 1.82 16.28 17.03
CA THR A 279 3.14 16.89 17.18
C THR A 279 3.38 17.66 15.90
N GLN A 280 3.09 18.96 15.92
CA GLN A 280 3.41 19.86 14.82
C GLN A 280 4.92 19.81 14.61
N GLN A 281 5.37 19.12 13.56
CA GLN A 281 6.68 19.40 12.99
C GLN A 281 6.62 20.81 12.42
N THR A 282 7.08 21.78 13.22
CA THR A 282 7.39 23.13 12.77
C THR A 282 8.51 23.04 11.75
N THR A 283 8.13 22.99 10.47
CA THR A 283 9.03 23.37 9.38
C THR A 283 9.11 24.89 9.42
N GLU A 284 10.18 25.42 10.03
CA GLU A 284 10.54 26.83 9.91
C GLU A 284 10.83 27.14 8.43
N LYS A 285 9.81 27.63 7.72
CA LYS A 285 10.00 28.35 6.47
C LYS A 285 10.38 29.79 6.82
N THR A 286 11.67 30.08 6.75
CA THR A 286 12.18 31.45 6.72
C THR A 286 11.64 32.15 5.47
N VAL A 287 10.55 32.91 5.62
CA VAL A 287 10.03 33.82 4.59
C VAL A 287 10.44 35.23 4.98
N SER A 288 11.41 35.76 4.23
CA SER A 288 11.83 37.16 4.26
C SER A 288 10.68 38.08 3.86
N ASN A 289 10.08 38.77 4.83
CA ASN A 289 9.11 39.83 4.60
C ASN A 289 9.79 41.08 3.98
N ARG A 290 9.52 41.35 2.70
CA ARG A 290 9.63 42.70 2.12
C ARG A 290 8.24 43.21 1.76
N THR A 291 7.75 44.16 2.55
CA THR A 291 6.47 44.86 2.37
C THR A 291 6.55 45.86 1.20
N PRO A 292 5.58 45.92 0.28
CA PRO A 292 5.49 46.99 -0.71
C PRO A 292 4.75 48.20 -0.13
N ARG A 293 5.42 49.35 -0.02
CA ARG A 293 4.85 50.61 0.46
C ARG A 293 4.16 51.34 -0.70
N LYS A 294 2.83 51.49 -0.62
CA LYS A 294 2.00 52.31 -1.52
C LYS A 294 2.44 53.79 -1.48
N GLN A 295 2.73 54.39 -2.64
CA GLN A 295 2.88 55.83 -2.80
C GLN A 295 1.56 56.47 -3.25
N THR A 296 1.06 57.39 -2.43
CA THR A 296 -0.07 58.28 -2.72
C THR A 296 0.39 59.49 -3.53
N VAL A 297 -0.31 59.77 -4.63
CA VAL A 297 -0.11 60.93 -5.51
C VAL A 297 -0.83 62.14 -4.92
N GLY A 298 -0.09 63.22 -4.63
CA GLY A 298 -0.60 64.51 -4.16
C GLY A 298 0.08 65.67 -4.89
N LYS A 299 -0.72 66.63 -5.35
CA LYS A 299 -0.49 67.69 -6.36
C LYS A 299 0.66 68.68 -6.07
N ARG A 300 1.23 69.21 -7.17
CA ARG A 300 2.19 70.36 -7.26
C ARG A 300 1.62 71.66 -6.67
N PRO A 301 2.50 72.59 -6.27
CA PRO A 301 2.54 73.88 -7.00
C PRO A 301 3.97 74.38 -7.32
N ALA A 302 4.02 75.57 -7.91
CA ALA A 302 4.99 76.08 -8.88
C ALA A 302 6.25 76.81 -8.33
N GLY A 303 7.32 76.79 -9.15
CA GLY A 303 7.99 78.00 -9.64
C GLY A 303 9.26 78.52 -8.93
N LYS A 304 10.40 78.49 -9.64
CA LYS A 304 11.27 79.64 -10.06
C LYS A 304 12.74 79.23 -10.27
N ARG A 305 13.28 79.50 -11.48
CA ARG A 305 14.72 79.72 -11.82
C ARG A 305 15.15 81.12 -11.30
N PRO A 306 16.44 81.53 -11.18
CA PRO A 306 17.56 81.28 -12.12
C PRO A 306 19.03 81.20 -11.57
N VAL A 307 19.94 80.78 -12.47
CA VAL A 307 21.34 81.19 -12.79
C VAL A 307 22.29 81.84 -11.72
N GLY A 308 23.53 81.34 -11.61
CA GLY A 308 24.69 82.14 -11.15
C GLY A 308 26.07 81.45 -10.98
N LYS A 309 26.94 81.61 -11.99
CA LYS A 309 28.42 81.83 -12.05
C LYS A 309 29.45 81.21 -11.05
N ARG A 310 30.47 80.58 -11.66
CA ARG A 310 31.91 80.40 -11.29
C ARG A 310 32.60 81.76 -10.93
N PRO A 311 33.90 81.90 -10.52
CA PRO A 311 35.00 80.92 -10.27
C PRO A 311 35.91 81.25 -9.04
N ALA A 312 36.96 80.44 -8.78
CA ALA A 312 38.36 80.92 -8.56
C ALA A 312 39.36 79.75 -8.30
N ARG A 313 40.41 79.68 -9.13
CA ARG A 313 41.79 79.23 -8.82
C ARG A 313 42.61 80.54 -8.65
N PRO A 314 43.91 80.58 -8.28
CA PRO A 314 44.87 79.50 -7.96
C PRO A 314 45.73 79.80 -6.69
N ALA A 315 46.60 78.87 -6.29
CA ALA A 315 47.93 79.23 -5.78
C ALA A 315 48.91 78.07 -5.91
N HIS A 316 50.11 78.45 -6.29
CA HIS A 316 51.26 77.64 -6.71
C HIS A 316 52.21 77.39 -5.52
N ARG A 317 53.05 76.37 -5.70
CA ARG A 317 54.51 76.32 -5.45
C ARG A 317 55.07 75.79 -4.12
N ARG A 318 55.99 74.83 -4.37
CA ARG A 318 57.35 74.61 -3.80
C ARG A 318 57.39 73.82 -2.49
N ARG A 319 58.27 72.83 -2.31
CA ARG A 319 59.52 72.47 -3.02
C ARG A 319 59.54 71.01 -3.39
#